data_AF-A0A973H6H3-F1
#
_entry.id   AF-A0A973H6H3-F1
#
_cell.length_a   1.000
_cell.length_b   1.000
_cell.length_c   1.000
_cell.angle_alpha   90.00
_cell.angle_beta   90.00
_cell.angle_gamma   90.00
#
_symmetry.space_group_name_H-M   'P 1'
#
loop_
_entity.id
_entity.type
_entity.pdbx_description
1 polymer ?
#
loop_
_entity_poly.entity_id
_entity_poly.type
_entity_poly.pdbx_seq_one_letter_code
_entity_poly.pdbx_strand_id
1 'polypeptide(L)'
;MTMVLSTPTAGQVGDALAALREWQHDGAPMQLHPGDIGWNYRFGTAETAAVVRTWSRDGRILAVGMLDSPTLVRMTVAPDAVRDEGLARRLVKDLSLPERGVLPEGTVSVEAPRGLLLHDLLDEEGWGVDEPWTPLFRDLAEPVEDPGVPIRAIGLEQAQDFADVLRSAFNTTRPTREYRHRMTAAPCYAEARCLGAYDDRGNPAAVVTVWSAGSGKPGLVEPMGVHADHRGRGYGRAITVAGAAALREMGSSSARVCTPSSNVGGVATYRAAGFTALPEIADRIRRV
;
A
#
# COMPACT_ATOMS: atom_id res chain seq x y z
N MET A 1 -7.99 -30.48 7.42
CA MET A 1 -9.05 -29.53 7.02
C MET A 1 -8.57 -28.70 5.83
N THR A 2 -9.47 -28.42 4.88
CA THR A 2 -9.10 -27.88 3.56
C THR A 2 -9.07 -26.35 3.59
N MET A 3 -7.99 -25.75 3.07
CA MET A 3 -7.90 -24.30 2.86
C MET A 3 -8.97 -23.86 1.85
N VAL A 4 -9.61 -22.72 2.09
CA VAL A 4 -10.64 -22.15 1.21
C VAL A 4 -10.14 -20.82 0.65
N LEU A 5 -10.17 -20.69 -0.68
CA LEU A 5 -9.97 -19.42 -1.38
C LEU A 5 -11.34 -18.77 -1.55
N SER A 6 -11.46 -17.48 -1.28
CA SER A 6 -12.73 -16.75 -1.45
C SER A 6 -12.50 -15.30 -1.88
N THR A 7 -13.42 -14.79 -2.70
CA THR A 7 -13.56 -13.36 -2.98
C THR A 7 -14.63 -12.82 -2.03
N PRO A 8 -14.30 -11.91 -1.10
CA PRO A 8 -15.27 -11.38 -0.16
C PRO A 8 -16.33 -10.54 -0.90
N THR A 9 -17.56 -10.54 -0.37
CA THR A 9 -18.56 -9.55 -0.77
C THR A 9 -18.19 -8.16 -0.21
N ALA A 10 -18.85 -7.11 -0.70
CA ALA A 10 -18.73 -5.74 -0.19
C ALA A 10 -18.83 -5.65 1.35
N GLY A 11 -19.74 -6.41 1.97
CA GLY A 11 -19.91 -6.44 3.43
C GLY A 11 -18.82 -7.21 4.19
N GLN A 12 -18.04 -8.05 3.50
CA GLN A 12 -17.02 -8.92 4.10
C GLN A 12 -15.59 -8.36 3.97
N VAL A 13 -15.38 -7.29 3.19
CA VAL A 13 -14.05 -6.63 3.11
C VAL A 13 -13.58 -6.14 4.48
N GLY A 14 -14.51 -5.82 5.39
CA GLY A 14 -14.22 -5.47 6.77
C GLY A 14 -13.42 -6.53 7.54
N ASP A 15 -13.68 -7.82 7.29
CA ASP A 15 -12.98 -8.93 7.96
C ASP A 15 -11.53 -9.03 7.46
N ALA A 16 -11.32 -8.85 6.16
CA ALA A 16 -9.98 -8.80 5.57
C ALA A 16 -9.18 -7.59 6.09
N LEU A 17 -9.81 -6.42 6.20
CA LEU A 17 -9.21 -5.22 6.78
C LEU A 17 -8.87 -5.42 8.27
N ALA A 18 -9.74 -6.07 9.04
CA ALA A 18 -9.50 -6.36 10.45
C ALA A 18 -8.30 -7.30 10.62
N ALA A 19 -8.23 -8.39 9.84
CA ALA A 19 -7.10 -9.31 9.83
C ALA A 19 -5.80 -8.60 9.44
N LEU A 20 -5.81 -7.82 8.35
CA LEU A 20 -4.64 -7.05 7.91
C LEU A 20 -4.14 -6.08 8.99
N ARG A 21 -5.04 -5.38 9.68
CA ARG A 21 -4.69 -4.50 10.81
C ARG A 21 -4.06 -5.28 11.95
N GLU A 22 -4.63 -6.43 12.32
CA GLU A 22 -4.11 -7.28 13.40
C GLU A 22 -2.66 -7.68 13.16
N TRP A 23 -2.31 -8.01 11.91
CA TRP A 23 -0.97 -8.49 11.55
C TRP A 23 0.09 -7.40 11.42
N GLN A 24 -0.27 -6.11 11.50
CA GLN A 24 0.71 -5.02 11.44
C GLN A 24 1.47 -4.87 12.76
N HIS A 25 2.79 -4.88 12.68
CA HIS A 25 3.72 -4.51 13.75
C HIS A 25 5.06 -4.03 13.15
N ASP A 26 5.88 -3.29 13.91
CA ASP A 26 7.09 -2.64 13.39
C ASP A 26 8.16 -3.61 12.85
N GLY A 27 8.17 -4.85 13.32
CA GLY A 27 9.02 -5.92 12.80
C GLY A 27 8.46 -6.67 11.59
N ALA A 28 7.21 -6.42 11.20
CA ALA A 28 6.60 -7.10 10.06
C ALA A 28 7.26 -6.65 8.74
N PRO A 29 7.48 -7.55 7.78
CA PRO A 29 8.00 -7.18 6.45
C PRO A 29 7.07 -6.17 5.74
N MET A 30 7.60 -5.48 4.73
CA MET A 30 6.76 -4.73 3.79
C MET A 30 5.82 -5.71 3.08
N GLN A 31 4.53 -5.37 3.06
CA GLN A 31 3.45 -6.27 2.68
C GLN A 31 2.16 -5.47 2.43
N LEU A 32 1.12 -6.14 1.91
CA LEU A 32 -0.21 -5.54 1.75
C LEU A 32 -0.69 -4.94 3.08
N HIS A 33 -0.90 -3.63 3.10
CA HIS A 33 -1.36 -2.84 4.22
C HIS A 33 -2.88 -2.59 4.09
N PRO A 34 -3.65 -2.45 5.20
CA PRO A 34 -5.07 -2.09 5.11
C PRO A 34 -5.34 -0.78 4.34
N GLY A 35 -4.34 0.11 4.31
CA GLY A 35 -4.35 1.34 3.50
C GLY A 35 -4.37 1.11 1.99
N ASP A 36 -3.82 0.00 1.48
CA ASP A 36 -3.88 -0.32 0.05
C ASP A 36 -5.31 -0.65 -0.40
N ILE A 37 -6.02 -1.45 0.40
CA ILE A 37 -7.46 -1.69 0.21
C ILE A 37 -8.22 -0.37 0.38
N GLY A 38 -7.84 0.44 1.38
CA GLY A 38 -8.41 1.77 1.60
C GLY A 38 -8.29 2.69 0.39
N TRP A 39 -7.13 2.70 -0.26
CA TRP A 39 -6.89 3.43 -1.49
C TRP A 39 -7.74 2.86 -2.64
N ASN A 40 -7.95 1.54 -2.69
CA ASN A 40 -8.76 0.88 -3.74
C ASN A 40 -10.23 1.34 -3.75
N TYR A 41 -10.79 1.73 -2.60
CA TYR A 41 -12.15 2.29 -2.51
C TYR A 41 -12.43 3.50 -3.41
N ARG A 42 -11.39 4.18 -3.93
CA ARG A 42 -11.54 5.18 -5.00
C ARG A 42 -12.28 4.65 -6.24
N PHE A 43 -12.29 3.34 -6.47
CA PHE A 43 -13.01 2.71 -7.57
C PHE A 43 -14.46 2.31 -7.22
N GLY A 44 -14.80 2.26 -5.93
CA GLY A 44 -16.11 1.86 -5.44
C GLY A 44 -16.04 0.60 -4.57
N THR A 45 -17.07 0.41 -3.74
CA THR A 45 -17.12 -0.69 -2.76
C THR A 45 -17.19 -2.06 -3.43
N ALA A 46 -17.97 -2.20 -4.50
CA ALA A 46 -18.12 -3.48 -5.21
C ALA A 46 -16.83 -3.84 -5.95
N GLU A 47 -16.22 -2.86 -6.60
CA GLU A 47 -14.95 -2.98 -7.31
C GLU A 47 -13.82 -3.35 -6.36
N THR A 48 -13.78 -2.73 -5.17
CA THR A 48 -12.80 -3.06 -4.12
C THR A 48 -12.96 -4.49 -3.63
N ALA A 49 -14.19 -4.93 -3.37
CA ALA A 49 -14.44 -6.31 -2.94
C ALA A 49 -14.02 -7.33 -4.00
N ALA A 50 -14.28 -7.04 -5.28
CA ALA A 50 -13.97 -7.92 -6.40
C ALA A 50 -12.46 -8.19 -6.61
N VAL A 51 -11.58 -7.28 -6.16
CA VAL A 51 -10.13 -7.44 -6.27
C VAL A 51 -9.48 -8.10 -5.05
N VAL A 52 -10.21 -8.27 -3.94
CA VAL A 52 -9.68 -8.91 -2.73
C VAL A 52 -9.80 -10.43 -2.83
N ARG A 53 -8.83 -11.14 -2.29
CA ARG A 53 -8.82 -12.59 -2.09
C ARG A 53 -8.48 -12.90 -0.64
N THR A 54 -9.12 -13.91 -0.09
CA THR A 54 -8.85 -14.43 1.25
C THR A 54 -8.60 -15.92 1.19
N TRP A 55 -7.61 -16.39 1.96
CA TRP A 55 -7.35 -17.81 2.18
C TRP A 55 -7.63 -18.12 3.64
N SER A 56 -8.57 -19.02 3.87
CA SER A 56 -9.06 -19.32 5.22
C SER A 56 -9.02 -20.80 5.52
N ARG A 57 -8.78 -21.14 6.78
CA ARG A 57 -8.88 -22.50 7.33
C ARG A 57 -9.68 -22.44 8.63
N ASP A 58 -10.71 -23.26 8.74
CA ASP A 58 -11.59 -23.34 9.91
C ASP A 58 -12.19 -21.99 10.32
N GLY A 59 -12.62 -21.21 9.31
CA GLY A 59 -13.22 -19.88 9.50
C GLY A 59 -12.22 -18.76 9.78
N ARG A 60 -10.95 -19.07 10.05
CA ARG A 60 -9.89 -18.07 10.26
C ARG A 60 -9.21 -17.70 8.94
N ILE A 61 -9.10 -16.41 8.65
CA ILE A 61 -8.30 -15.89 7.54
C ILE A 61 -6.82 -16.08 7.90
N LEU A 62 -6.05 -16.69 6.99
CA LEU A 62 -4.60 -16.92 7.11
C LEU A 62 -3.80 -16.11 6.09
N ALA A 63 -4.40 -15.70 4.98
CA ALA A 63 -3.79 -14.76 4.03
C ALA A 63 -4.84 -13.86 3.40
N VAL A 64 -4.44 -12.63 3.08
CA VAL A 64 -5.22 -11.67 2.33
C VAL A 64 -4.40 -11.21 1.14
N GLY A 65 -5.00 -11.21 -0.04
CA GLY A 65 -4.43 -10.69 -1.27
C GLY A 65 -5.34 -9.63 -1.89
N MET A 66 -4.75 -8.71 -2.64
CA MET A 66 -5.45 -7.72 -3.43
C MET A 66 -4.84 -7.67 -4.82
N LEU A 67 -5.66 -7.77 -5.87
CA LEU A 67 -5.25 -7.47 -7.23
C LEU A 67 -5.08 -5.96 -7.37
N ASP A 68 -3.84 -5.48 -7.25
CA ASP A 68 -3.50 -4.06 -7.43
C ASP A 68 -3.56 -3.65 -8.91
N SER A 69 -3.32 -4.62 -9.79
CA SER A 69 -3.64 -4.55 -11.21
C SER A 69 -4.16 -5.92 -11.68
N PRO A 70 -4.67 -6.04 -12.93
CA PRO A 70 -5.09 -7.34 -13.48
C PRO A 70 -4.00 -8.42 -13.49
N THR A 71 -2.72 -8.05 -13.36
CA THR A 71 -1.57 -8.96 -13.43
C THR A 71 -0.67 -8.93 -12.20
N LEU A 72 -1.04 -8.19 -11.15
CA LEU A 72 -0.27 -8.10 -9.90
C LEU A 72 -1.17 -8.34 -8.71
N VAL A 73 -0.87 -9.37 -7.92
CA VAL A 73 -1.46 -9.56 -6.60
C VAL A 73 -0.45 -9.17 -5.52
N ARG A 74 -0.87 -8.29 -4.61
CA ARG A 74 -0.16 -7.95 -3.38
C ARG A 74 -0.79 -8.71 -2.23
N MET A 75 0.00 -9.26 -1.31
CA MET A 75 -0.55 -10.04 -0.21
C MET A 75 0.16 -9.88 1.13
N THR A 76 -0.51 -10.37 2.16
CA THR A 76 -0.01 -10.53 3.53
C THR A 76 -0.50 -11.86 4.07
N VAL A 77 0.32 -12.50 4.90
CA VAL A 77 0.03 -13.77 5.59
C VAL A 77 0.04 -13.53 7.10
N ALA A 78 -0.84 -14.22 7.83
CA ALA A 78 -0.87 -14.19 9.28
C ALA A 78 0.53 -14.54 9.87
N PRO A 79 1.03 -13.81 10.88
CA PRO A 79 2.40 -14.00 11.39
C PRO A 79 2.72 -15.44 11.84
N ASP A 80 1.75 -16.13 12.43
CA ASP A 80 1.86 -17.52 12.88
C ASP A 80 1.73 -18.55 11.74
N ALA A 81 1.36 -18.13 10.53
CA ALA A 81 1.21 -18.96 9.35
C ALA A 81 2.36 -18.81 8.33
N VAL A 82 3.38 -17.98 8.62
CA VAL A 82 4.52 -17.72 7.72
C VAL A 82 5.27 -18.99 7.30
N ARG A 83 5.32 -19.98 8.20
CA ARG A 83 5.97 -21.29 7.99
C ARG A 83 4.98 -22.43 7.77
N ASP A 84 3.70 -22.14 7.52
CA ASP A 84 2.70 -23.17 7.25
C ASP A 84 2.86 -23.70 5.80
N GLU A 85 3.40 -24.91 5.67
CA GLU A 85 3.60 -25.56 4.38
C GLU A 85 2.28 -25.81 3.61
N GLY A 86 1.21 -26.13 4.34
CA GLY A 86 -0.11 -26.37 3.74
C GLY A 86 -0.69 -25.10 3.12
N LEU A 87 -0.49 -23.96 3.77
CA LEU A 87 -0.83 -22.65 3.23
C LEU A 87 0.04 -22.32 2.02
N ALA A 88 1.37 -22.47 2.14
CA ALA A 88 2.30 -22.14 1.05
C ALA A 88 1.98 -22.93 -0.23
N ARG A 89 1.81 -24.25 -0.13
CA ARG A 89 1.43 -25.10 -1.28
C ARG A 89 0.08 -24.70 -1.88
N ARG A 90 -0.86 -24.28 -1.05
CA ARG A 90 -2.16 -23.81 -1.54
C ARG A 90 -2.05 -22.47 -2.26
N LEU A 91 -1.28 -21.52 -1.72
CA LEU A 91 -1.03 -20.22 -2.35
C LEU A 91 -0.39 -20.42 -3.72
N VAL A 92 0.68 -21.21 -3.82
CA VAL A 92 1.34 -21.55 -5.10
C VAL A 92 0.31 -22.07 -6.10
N LYS A 93 -0.47 -23.09 -5.72
CA LYS A 93 -1.49 -23.66 -6.60
C LYS A 93 -2.51 -22.61 -7.06
N ASP A 94 -3.01 -21.77 -6.15
CA ASP A 94 -4.04 -20.77 -6.48
C ASP A 94 -3.50 -19.60 -7.32
N LEU A 95 -2.19 -19.31 -7.24
CA LEU A 95 -1.52 -18.21 -7.96
C LEU A 95 -0.96 -18.64 -9.31
N SER A 96 -0.45 -19.87 -9.41
CA SER A 96 0.20 -20.41 -10.61
C SER A 96 -0.77 -20.96 -11.64
N LEU A 97 -1.96 -21.40 -11.22
CA LEU A 97 -2.95 -22.01 -12.10
C LEU A 97 -4.05 -21.01 -12.50
N PRO A 98 -4.11 -20.54 -13.76
CA PRO A 98 -5.07 -19.54 -14.22
C PRO A 98 -6.53 -19.90 -13.97
N GLU A 99 -6.87 -21.19 -14.04
CA GLU A 99 -8.22 -21.71 -13.78
C GLU A 99 -8.69 -21.51 -12.33
N ARG A 100 -7.78 -21.12 -11.42
CA ARG A 100 -8.09 -20.76 -10.03
C ARG A 100 -8.62 -19.33 -9.91
N GLY A 101 -8.48 -18.50 -10.95
CA GLY A 101 -9.11 -17.18 -11.06
C GLY A 101 -8.50 -16.09 -10.17
N VAL A 102 -7.27 -16.29 -9.67
CA VAL A 102 -6.52 -15.24 -8.95
C VAL A 102 -5.71 -14.41 -9.94
N LEU A 103 -4.81 -15.04 -10.69
CA LEU A 103 -4.01 -14.41 -11.74
C LEU A 103 -4.33 -15.05 -13.09
N PRO A 104 -4.33 -14.28 -14.20
CA PRO A 104 -4.59 -14.82 -15.54
C PRO A 104 -3.41 -15.65 -16.06
N GLU A 105 -3.56 -16.22 -17.26
CA GLU A 105 -2.42 -16.67 -18.07
C GLU A 105 -1.50 -15.49 -18.44
N GLY A 106 -0.26 -15.81 -18.76
CA GLY A 106 0.72 -14.82 -19.21
C GLY A 106 1.64 -14.28 -18.11
N THR A 107 2.21 -13.10 -18.38
CA THR A 107 3.12 -12.41 -17.47
C THR A 107 2.37 -11.83 -16.28
N VAL A 108 2.65 -12.36 -15.08
CA VAL A 108 1.98 -11.97 -13.83
C VAL A 108 2.98 -11.93 -12.68
N SER A 109 2.72 -11.07 -11.70
CA SER A 109 3.59 -10.84 -10.55
C SER A 109 2.85 -11.06 -9.22
N VAL A 110 3.61 -11.47 -8.20
CA VAL A 110 3.16 -11.68 -6.83
C VAL A 110 4.09 -10.90 -5.91
N GLU A 111 3.55 -9.86 -5.26
CA GLU A 111 4.20 -9.16 -4.14
C GLU A 111 3.79 -9.88 -2.85
N ALA A 112 4.74 -10.54 -2.19
CA ALA A 112 4.50 -11.31 -0.98
C ALA A 112 5.58 -11.07 0.09
N PRO A 113 5.23 -11.14 1.40
CA PRO A 113 6.17 -10.98 2.50
C PRO A 113 7.43 -11.83 2.33
N ARG A 114 8.59 -11.23 2.58
CA ARG A 114 9.85 -11.98 2.63
C ARG A 114 9.81 -13.04 3.74
N GLY A 115 10.44 -14.18 3.49
CA GLY A 115 10.53 -15.29 4.44
C GLY A 115 9.36 -16.27 4.40
N LEU A 116 8.36 -16.05 3.55
CA LEU A 116 7.34 -17.05 3.25
C LEU A 116 7.93 -18.21 2.45
N LEU A 117 7.54 -19.44 2.81
CA LEU A 117 7.84 -20.65 2.04
C LEU A 117 7.30 -20.59 0.59
N LEU A 118 6.35 -19.70 0.34
CA LEU A 118 5.83 -19.39 -1.00
C LEU A 118 6.95 -19.05 -1.99
N HIS A 119 7.96 -18.29 -1.55
CA HIS A 119 9.05 -17.87 -2.45
C HIS A 119 9.82 -19.07 -2.97
N ASP A 120 10.22 -20.00 -2.10
CA ASP A 120 10.99 -21.19 -2.49
C ASP A 120 10.20 -22.06 -3.46
N LEU A 121 8.90 -22.27 -3.19
CA LEU A 121 8.04 -23.09 -4.04
C LEU A 121 7.76 -22.45 -5.41
N LEU A 122 7.61 -21.12 -5.48
CA LEU A 122 7.47 -20.44 -6.77
C LEU A 122 8.77 -20.51 -7.59
N ASP A 123 9.93 -20.52 -6.94
CA ASP A 123 11.23 -20.77 -7.59
C ASP A 123 11.26 -22.13 -8.28
N GLU A 124 10.82 -23.18 -7.57
CA GLU A 124 10.75 -24.55 -8.06
C GLU A 124 9.80 -24.68 -9.26
N GLU A 125 8.74 -23.86 -9.33
CA GLU A 125 7.82 -23.76 -10.48
C GLU A 125 8.34 -22.85 -11.61
N GLY A 126 9.56 -22.32 -11.49
CA GLY A 126 10.21 -21.51 -12.53
C GLY A 126 9.82 -20.03 -12.53
N TRP A 127 9.22 -19.52 -11.45
CA TRP A 127 8.98 -18.08 -11.31
C TRP A 127 10.30 -17.35 -11.07
N GLY A 128 10.53 -16.29 -11.84
CA GLY A 128 11.66 -15.40 -11.66
C GLY A 128 11.42 -14.36 -10.57
N VAL A 129 12.33 -13.39 -10.54
CA VAL A 129 12.24 -12.19 -9.72
C VAL A 129 12.08 -10.98 -10.64
N ASP A 130 11.22 -10.03 -10.26
CA ASP A 130 10.97 -8.81 -11.01
C ASP A 130 11.92 -7.67 -10.61
N GLU A 131 11.66 -6.45 -11.10
CA GLU A 131 12.43 -5.28 -10.70
C GLU A 131 12.44 -5.06 -9.17
N PRO A 132 13.55 -4.56 -8.61
CA PRO A 132 13.65 -4.34 -7.17
C PRO A 132 12.87 -3.10 -6.72
N TRP A 133 12.36 -3.19 -5.51
CA TRP A 133 11.69 -2.14 -4.76
C TRP A 133 12.42 -1.87 -3.46
N THR A 134 12.45 -0.60 -3.04
CA THR A 134 13.08 -0.18 -1.79
C THR A 134 11.99 0.12 -0.75
N PRO A 135 11.83 -0.73 0.29
CA PRO A 135 11.02 -0.38 1.44
C PRO A 135 11.73 0.68 2.28
N LEU A 136 10.96 1.65 2.77
CA LEU A 136 11.44 2.71 3.63
C LEU A 136 10.60 2.78 4.91
N PHE A 137 11.28 3.04 6.02
CA PHE A 137 10.70 3.03 7.36
C PHE A 137 11.16 4.25 8.16
N ARG A 138 10.25 4.88 8.88
CA ARG A 138 10.55 5.95 9.84
C ARG A 138 9.89 5.64 11.18
N ASP A 139 10.69 5.57 12.23
CA ASP A 139 10.20 5.50 13.61
C ASP A 139 9.51 6.82 14.00
N LEU A 140 8.40 6.74 14.76
CA LEU A 140 7.60 7.90 15.18
C LEU A 140 7.52 8.07 16.71
N ALA A 141 8.40 7.41 17.48
CA ALA A 141 8.45 7.59 18.93
C ALA A 141 8.78 9.05 19.27
N GLU A 142 9.75 9.63 18.58
CA GLU A 142 10.14 11.02 18.71
C GLU A 142 9.23 11.97 17.91
N PRO A 143 9.06 13.23 18.34
CA PRO A 143 8.35 14.24 17.56
C PRO A 143 8.91 14.40 16.15
N VAL A 144 8.02 14.57 15.18
CA VAL A 144 8.37 14.85 13.78
C VAL A 144 8.65 16.35 13.62
N GLU A 145 9.68 16.68 12.85
CA GLU A 145 10.08 18.07 12.61
C GLU A 145 9.04 18.87 11.83
N ASP A 146 9.13 20.21 11.89
CA ASP A 146 8.29 21.09 11.08
C ASP A 146 8.56 20.87 9.57
N PRO A 147 7.53 20.60 8.75
CA PRO A 147 7.69 20.46 7.30
C PRO A 147 8.21 21.72 6.60
N GLY A 148 8.09 22.91 7.22
CA GLY A 148 8.68 24.16 6.72
C GLY A 148 7.95 24.80 5.54
N VAL A 149 6.75 24.31 5.21
CA VAL A 149 5.85 24.88 4.19
C VAL A 149 4.40 24.81 4.68
N PRO A 150 3.48 25.63 4.15
CA PRO A 150 2.07 25.53 4.50
C PRO A 150 1.48 24.16 4.14
N ILE A 151 1.01 23.43 5.16
CA ILE A 151 0.29 22.17 5.02
C ILE A 151 -1.19 22.37 5.34
N ARG A 152 -2.08 21.78 4.54
CA ARG A 152 -3.53 21.79 4.79
C ARG A 152 -4.12 20.41 4.54
N ALA A 153 -5.19 20.08 5.26
CA ALA A 153 -5.98 18.90 4.95
C ALA A 153 -6.69 19.09 3.60
N ILE A 154 -6.71 18.04 2.79
CA ILE A 154 -7.45 18.00 1.52
C ILE A 154 -8.87 17.51 1.81
N GLY A 155 -9.80 18.46 1.87
CA GLY A 155 -11.23 18.20 1.96
C GLY A 155 -11.85 17.81 0.60
N LEU A 156 -13.18 17.77 0.55
CA LEU A 156 -13.92 17.55 -0.69
C LEU A 156 -13.79 18.74 -1.66
N GLU A 157 -13.65 19.96 -1.13
CA GLU A 157 -13.47 21.18 -1.93
C GLU A 157 -12.13 21.17 -2.69
N GLN A 158 -11.07 20.60 -2.10
CA GLN A 158 -9.74 20.47 -2.71
C GLN A 158 -9.58 19.16 -3.51
N ALA A 159 -10.68 18.47 -3.83
CA ALA A 159 -10.63 17.19 -4.53
C ALA A 159 -10.04 17.30 -5.95
N GLN A 160 -10.26 18.44 -6.62
CA GLN A 160 -9.67 18.71 -7.93
C GLN A 160 -8.16 18.91 -7.82
N ASP A 161 -7.69 19.74 -6.88
CA ASP A 161 -6.26 19.94 -6.61
C ASP A 161 -5.53 18.62 -6.37
N PHE A 162 -6.12 17.74 -5.56
CA PHE A 162 -5.58 16.41 -5.30
C PHE A 162 -5.43 15.59 -6.57
N ALA A 163 -6.48 15.54 -7.39
CA ALA A 163 -6.43 14.83 -8.66
C ALA A 163 -5.37 15.41 -9.61
N ASP A 164 -5.25 16.73 -9.68
CA ASP A 164 -4.35 17.44 -10.59
C ASP A 164 -2.88 17.21 -10.23
N VAL A 165 -2.56 17.30 -8.94
CA VAL A 165 -1.21 16.99 -8.45
C VAL A 165 -0.87 15.53 -8.73
N LEU A 166 -1.76 14.57 -8.46
CA LEU A 166 -1.48 13.15 -8.74
C LEU A 166 -1.33 12.85 -10.24
N ARG A 167 -2.17 13.46 -11.09
CA ARG A 167 -2.06 13.35 -12.55
C ARG A 167 -0.68 13.82 -13.05
N SER A 168 -0.26 14.99 -12.58
CA SER A 168 1.05 15.58 -12.91
C SER A 168 2.22 14.77 -12.35
N ALA A 169 2.13 14.36 -11.08
CA ALA A 169 3.17 13.62 -10.39
C ALA A 169 3.45 12.25 -11.04
N PHE A 170 2.40 11.52 -11.39
CA PHE A 170 2.47 10.15 -11.92
C PHE A 170 2.31 10.06 -13.44
N ASN A 171 2.33 11.20 -14.15
CA ASN A 171 2.19 11.26 -15.61
C ASN A 171 1.01 10.43 -16.13
N THR A 172 -0.18 10.68 -15.58
CA THR A 172 -1.41 9.92 -15.84
C THR A 172 -2.61 10.83 -15.92
N THR A 173 -3.70 10.35 -16.53
CA THR A 173 -4.98 11.06 -16.62
C THR A 173 -6.06 10.46 -15.70
N ARG A 174 -5.75 9.37 -14.99
CA ARG A 174 -6.75 8.56 -14.26
C ARG A 174 -7.33 9.21 -13.00
N PRO A 175 -6.54 9.86 -12.11
CA PRO A 175 -7.10 10.50 -10.93
C PRO A 175 -8.15 11.55 -11.28
N THR A 176 -9.29 11.49 -10.59
CA THR A 176 -10.40 12.44 -10.71
C THR A 176 -10.81 12.93 -9.32
N ARG A 177 -11.56 14.03 -9.26
CA ARG A 177 -12.13 14.51 -7.99
C ARG A 177 -12.99 13.44 -7.27
N GLU A 178 -13.61 12.53 -8.03
CA GLU A 178 -14.43 11.44 -7.48
C GLU A 178 -13.63 10.47 -6.61
N TYR A 179 -12.31 10.37 -6.80
CA TYR A 179 -11.46 9.54 -5.94
C TYR A 179 -11.58 10.00 -4.49
N ARG A 180 -11.50 11.31 -4.23
CA ARG A 180 -11.65 11.85 -2.87
C ARG A 180 -13.02 11.57 -2.28
N HIS A 181 -14.09 11.78 -3.04
CA HIS A 181 -15.46 11.53 -2.59
C HIS A 181 -15.66 10.05 -2.19
N ARG A 182 -15.23 9.12 -3.05
CA ARG A 182 -15.38 7.68 -2.80
C ARG A 182 -14.51 7.20 -1.65
N MET A 183 -13.26 7.67 -1.58
CA MET A 183 -12.39 7.36 -0.45
C MET A 183 -12.95 7.89 0.87
N THR A 184 -13.46 9.12 0.95
CA THR A 184 -14.06 9.63 2.20
C THR A 184 -15.30 8.86 2.64
N ALA A 185 -16.04 8.29 1.71
CA ALA A 185 -17.23 7.49 2.01
C ALA A 185 -16.88 6.05 2.44
N ALA A 186 -15.62 5.63 2.28
CA ALA A 186 -15.19 4.28 2.62
C ALA A 186 -15.11 4.08 4.15
N PRO A 187 -15.54 2.93 4.69
CA PRO A 187 -15.48 2.64 6.13
C PRO A 187 -14.08 2.76 6.74
N CYS A 188 -13.03 2.53 5.95
CA CYS A 188 -11.64 2.61 6.39
C CYS A 188 -11.09 4.04 6.47
N TYR A 189 -11.79 5.06 5.96
CA TYR A 189 -11.24 6.42 5.87
C TYR A 189 -11.08 7.12 7.23
N ALA A 190 -11.75 6.64 8.28
CA ALA A 190 -11.49 7.11 9.64
C ALA A 190 -10.00 7.00 10.01
N GLU A 191 -9.35 5.97 9.47
CA GLU A 191 -7.92 5.67 9.61
C GLU A 191 -7.07 6.29 8.47
N ALA A 192 -7.53 7.35 7.82
CA ALA A 192 -6.78 8.00 6.74
C ALA A 192 -6.79 9.52 6.85
N ARG A 193 -5.74 10.17 6.34
CA ARG A 193 -5.69 11.64 6.15
C ARG A 193 -5.12 11.94 4.78
N CYS A 194 -5.73 12.90 4.07
CA CYS A 194 -5.18 13.47 2.84
C CYS A 194 -4.67 14.87 3.15
N LEU A 195 -3.42 15.16 2.79
CA LEU A 195 -2.76 16.44 3.03
C LEU A 195 -2.25 17.02 1.72
N GLY A 196 -2.18 18.35 1.67
CA GLY A 196 -1.58 19.11 0.58
C GLY A 196 -0.54 20.09 1.12
N ALA A 197 0.60 20.19 0.44
CA ALA A 197 1.57 21.25 0.60
C ALA A 197 1.33 22.32 -0.45
N TYR A 198 1.32 23.57 -0.02
CA TYR A 198 1.01 24.73 -0.87
C TYR A 198 2.23 25.64 -1.01
N ASP A 199 2.41 26.24 -2.18
CA ASP A 199 3.43 27.25 -2.41
C ASP A 199 3.04 28.62 -1.82
N ASP A 200 3.95 29.60 -1.88
CA ASP A 200 3.71 30.97 -1.37
C ASP A 200 2.58 31.71 -2.09
N ARG A 201 2.13 31.20 -3.24
CA ARG A 201 1.00 31.73 -4.03
C ARG A 201 -0.31 30.98 -3.73
N GLY A 202 -0.27 29.97 -2.87
CA GLY A 202 -1.42 29.13 -2.53
C GLY A 202 -1.75 28.07 -3.58
N ASN A 203 -0.84 27.73 -4.49
CA ASN A 203 -1.02 26.63 -5.44
C ASN A 203 -0.66 25.28 -4.80
N PRO A 204 -1.39 24.20 -5.09
CA PRO A 204 -1.08 22.87 -4.58
C PRO A 204 0.20 22.33 -5.24
N ALA A 205 1.27 22.20 -4.46
CA ALA A 205 2.58 21.77 -4.94
C ALA A 205 2.81 20.26 -4.79
N ALA A 206 2.29 19.67 -3.71
CA ALA A 206 2.40 18.25 -3.43
C ALA A 206 1.21 17.75 -2.61
N VAL A 207 0.90 16.46 -2.71
CA VAL A 207 -0.14 15.81 -1.91
C VAL A 207 0.34 14.47 -1.37
N VAL A 208 -0.22 14.06 -0.25
CA VAL A 208 -0.04 12.72 0.31
C VAL A 208 -1.35 12.21 0.90
N THR A 209 -1.59 10.91 0.77
CA THR A 209 -2.51 10.20 1.64
C THR A 209 -1.71 9.33 2.61
N VAL A 210 -2.10 9.37 3.87
CA VAL A 210 -1.56 8.48 4.90
C VAL A 210 -2.67 7.60 5.47
N TRP A 211 -2.30 6.37 5.83
CA TRP A 211 -3.22 5.34 6.32
C TRP A 211 -2.68 4.71 7.60
N SER A 212 -3.47 4.70 8.66
CA SER A 212 -3.15 4.03 9.91
C SER A 212 -3.68 2.58 9.90
N ALA A 213 -2.91 1.68 10.51
CA ALA A 213 -3.40 0.34 10.85
C ALA A 213 -4.00 0.26 12.27
N GLY A 214 -4.02 1.38 12.99
CA GLY A 214 -4.43 1.51 14.38
C GLY A 214 -3.29 1.96 15.30
N SER A 215 -3.63 2.30 16.54
CA SER A 215 -2.66 2.79 17.53
C SER A 215 -1.55 1.75 17.80
N GLY A 216 -0.31 2.23 17.89
CA GLY A 216 0.88 1.42 18.13
C GLY A 216 1.32 0.55 16.95
N LYS A 217 0.76 0.78 15.76
CA LYS A 217 1.06 0.00 14.54
C LYS A 217 1.69 0.88 13.46
N PRO A 218 2.45 0.29 12.52
CA PRO A 218 2.97 1.03 11.38
C PRO A 218 1.82 1.59 10.53
N GLY A 219 1.96 2.84 10.09
CA GLY A 219 1.13 3.46 9.07
C GLY A 219 1.81 3.48 7.69
N LEU A 220 1.02 3.70 6.64
CA LEU A 220 1.46 3.77 5.24
C LEU A 220 1.37 5.21 4.71
N VAL A 221 2.38 5.63 3.95
CA VAL A 221 2.47 6.96 3.31
C VAL A 221 2.34 6.82 1.79
N GLU A 222 1.12 6.56 1.30
CA GLU A 222 0.85 6.39 -0.13
C GLU A 222 -0.60 6.75 -0.52
N PRO A 223 -0.83 7.32 -1.72
CA PRO A 223 0.18 7.86 -2.63
C PRO A 223 0.79 9.16 -2.11
N MET A 224 2.04 9.43 -2.49
CA MET A 224 2.71 10.72 -2.32
C MET A 224 3.17 11.24 -3.69
N GLY A 225 2.80 12.46 -4.03
CA GLY A 225 3.09 13.04 -5.34
C GLY A 225 3.43 14.53 -5.26
N VAL A 226 4.42 14.94 -6.05
CA VAL A 226 4.80 16.35 -6.26
C VAL A 226 4.49 16.74 -7.70
N HIS A 227 3.77 17.84 -7.87
CA HIS A 227 3.47 18.39 -9.19
C HIS A 227 4.77 18.70 -9.94
N ALA A 228 4.82 18.42 -11.25
CA ALA A 228 6.04 18.52 -12.06
C ALA A 228 6.74 19.88 -11.93
N ASP A 229 5.97 20.98 -11.96
CA ASP A 229 6.49 22.36 -11.85
C ASP A 229 7.10 22.70 -10.48
N HIS A 230 6.84 21.88 -9.46
CA HIS A 230 7.29 22.08 -8.07
C HIS A 230 8.39 21.09 -7.65
N ARG A 231 8.85 20.22 -8.56
CA ARG A 231 9.96 19.28 -8.31
C ARG A 231 11.26 20.02 -8.01
N GLY A 232 12.12 19.40 -7.20
CA GLY A 232 13.43 19.97 -6.82
C GLY A 232 13.36 21.12 -5.81
N ARG A 233 12.19 21.48 -5.30
CA ARG A 233 11.99 22.61 -4.36
C ARG A 233 11.69 22.18 -2.92
N GLY A 234 11.94 20.92 -2.58
CA GLY A 234 11.74 20.40 -1.21
C GLY A 234 10.31 19.98 -0.85
N TYR A 235 9.29 20.24 -1.68
CA TYR A 235 7.89 19.88 -1.37
C TYR A 235 7.66 18.39 -1.12
N GLY A 236 8.38 17.50 -1.81
CA GLY A 236 8.29 16.05 -1.57
C GLY A 236 8.74 15.64 -0.17
N ARG A 237 9.83 16.26 0.32
CA ARG A 237 10.30 16.06 1.70
C ARG A 237 9.25 16.62 2.67
N ALA A 238 8.83 17.86 2.47
CA ALA A 238 7.92 18.56 3.37
C ALA A 238 6.58 17.82 3.52
N ILE A 239 5.97 17.37 2.42
CA ILE A 239 4.69 16.65 2.48
C ILE A 239 4.83 15.26 3.10
N THR A 240 5.98 14.61 2.92
CA THR A 240 6.28 13.32 3.57
C THR A 240 6.45 13.48 5.08
N VAL A 241 7.18 14.51 5.52
CA VAL A 241 7.32 14.86 6.94
C VAL A 241 5.95 15.15 7.55
N ALA A 242 5.11 15.94 6.87
CA ALA A 242 3.74 16.21 7.31
C ALA A 242 2.88 14.93 7.40
N GLY A 243 3.03 14.00 6.44
CA GLY A 243 2.38 12.69 6.49
C GLY A 243 2.82 11.86 7.70
N ALA A 244 4.12 11.82 8.00
CA ALA A 244 4.66 11.17 9.18
C ALA A 244 4.12 11.79 10.49
N ALA A 245 4.04 13.12 10.57
CA ALA A 245 3.45 13.82 11.70
C ALA A 245 1.97 13.46 11.88
N ALA A 246 1.19 13.44 10.80
CA ALA A 246 -0.22 13.04 10.86
C ALA A 246 -0.41 11.57 11.29
N LEU A 247 0.44 10.65 10.82
CA LEU A 247 0.41 9.26 11.28
C LEU A 247 0.71 9.14 12.78
N ARG A 248 1.67 9.93 13.28
CA ARG A 248 1.99 10.00 14.71
C ARG A 248 0.84 10.55 15.54
N GLU A 249 0.18 11.61 15.08
CA GLU A 249 -1.04 12.16 15.72
C GLU A 249 -2.19 11.14 15.76
N MET A 250 -2.27 10.27 14.76
CA MET A 250 -3.20 9.14 14.72
C MET A 250 -2.77 7.95 15.58
N GLY A 251 -1.62 8.04 16.27
CA GLY A 251 -1.09 7.01 17.16
C GLY A 251 -0.28 5.91 16.49
N SER A 252 0.14 6.08 15.23
CA SER A 252 0.99 5.09 14.55
C SER A 252 2.37 5.02 15.24
N SER A 253 2.93 3.81 15.36
CA SER A 253 4.29 3.61 15.91
C SER A 253 5.39 4.02 14.93
N SER A 254 5.13 3.84 13.64
CA SER A 254 6.06 4.13 12.56
C SER A 254 5.33 4.52 11.28
N ALA A 255 6.07 5.05 10.30
CA ALA A 255 5.60 5.31 8.95
C ALA A 255 6.39 4.45 7.95
N ARG A 256 5.68 3.93 6.93
CA ARG A 256 6.25 3.06 5.90
C ARG A 256 5.81 3.51 4.51
N VAL A 257 6.64 3.19 3.52
CA VAL A 257 6.38 3.38 2.09
C VAL A 257 7.27 2.44 1.29
N CYS A 258 6.79 1.99 0.13
CA CYS A 258 7.59 1.22 -0.81
C CYS A 258 7.61 1.91 -2.17
N THR A 259 8.76 1.95 -2.84
CA THR A 259 8.87 2.56 -4.17
C THR A 259 9.85 1.77 -5.02
N PRO A 260 9.72 1.75 -6.36
CA PRO A 260 10.68 1.08 -7.21
C PRO A 260 12.09 1.59 -6.90
N SER A 261 13.08 0.72 -6.79
CA SER A 261 14.46 1.16 -6.50
C SER A 261 15.03 2.04 -7.60
N SER A 262 14.52 1.89 -8.83
CA SER A 262 14.83 2.76 -9.97
C SER A 262 14.35 4.21 -9.79
N ASN A 263 13.38 4.46 -8.88
CA ASN A 263 12.94 5.79 -8.50
C ASN A 263 13.91 6.45 -7.49
N VAL A 264 15.14 6.71 -7.94
CA VAL A 264 16.22 7.28 -7.11
C VAL A 264 15.80 8.60 -6.46
N GLY A 265 15.01 9.43 -7.16
CA GLY A 265 14.46 10.68 -6.64
C GLY A 265 13.45 10.47 -5.50
N GLY A 266 12.58 9.46 -5.62
CA GLY A 266 11.67 9.05 -4.56
C GLY A 266 12.40 8.56 -3.32
N VAL A 267 13.34 7.61 -3.49
CA VAL A 267 14.17 7.09 -2.39
C VAL A 267 14.93 8.22 -1.68
N ALA A 268 15.55 9.13 -2.41
CA ALA A 268 16.24 10.29 -1.84
C ALA A 268 15.29 11.23 -1.08
N THR A 269 14.07 11.43 -1.59
CA THR A 269 13.04 12.26 -0.95
C THR A 269 12.62 11.68 0.40
N TYR A 270 12.33 10.38 0.46
CA TYR A 270 11.94 9.72 1.70
C TYR A 270 13.09 9.71 2.72
N ARG A 271 14.34 9.46 2.28
CA ARG A 271 15.53 9.58 3.15
C ARG A 271 15.69 10.98 3.73
N ALA A 272 15.51 12.02 2.90
CA ALA A 272 15.56 13.41 3.36
C ALA A 272 14.42 13.77 4.33
N ALA A 273 13.33 13.00 4.32
CA ALA A 273 12.23 13.07 5.27
C ALA A 273 12.42 12.15 6.48
N GLY A 274 13.64 11.67 6.75
CA GLY A 274 13.98 10.88 7.93
C GLY A 274 13.65 9.39 7.84
N PHE A 275 13.29 8.87 6.67
CA PHE A 275 13.09 7.43 6.49
C PHE A 275 14.43 6.72 6.27
N THR A 276 14.58 5.56 6.91
CA THR A 276 15.66 4.62 6.66
C THR A 276 15.25 3.67 5.54
N ALA A 277 16.10 3.53 4.53
CA ALA A 277 15.91 2.54 3.48
C ALA A 277 16.33 1.16 3.97
N LEU A 278 15.48 0.16 3.75
CA LEU A 278 15.73 -1.23 4.06
C LEU A 278 16.29 -1.96 2.81
N PRO A 279 16.79 -3.20 2.96
CA PRO A 279 17.23 -3.98 1.81
C PRO A 279 16.15 -4.12 0.75
N GLU A 280 16.55 -4.00 -0.52
CA GLU A 280 15.64 -4.13 -1.65
C GLU A 280 14.89 -5.46 -1.60
N ILE A 281 13.60 -5.41 -1.93
CA ILE A 281 12.71 -6.55 -2.12
C ILE A 281 12.32 -6.63 -3.58
N ALA A 282 11.79 -7.77 -4.02
CA ALA A 282 11.32 -7.92 -5.39
C ALA A 282 10.20 -8.94 -5.46
N ASP A 283 9.29 -8.71 -6.40
CA ASP A 283 8.15 -9.58 -6.63
C ASP A 283 8.58 -10.86 -7.32
N ARG A 284 7.81 -11.93 -7.10
CA ARG A 284 7.90 -13.12 -7.92
C ARG A 284 7.17 -12.87 -9.23
N ILE A 285 7.78 -13.22 -10.35
CA ILE A 285 7.19 -13.02 -11.69
C ILE A 285 7.22 -14.30 -12.51
N ARG A 286 6.07 -14.69 -13.03
CA ARG A 286 5.98 -15.71 -14.08
C ARG A 286 6.08 -14.98 -15.42
N ARG A 287 7.07 -15.32 -16.23
CA ARG A 287 7.22 -14.81 -17.61
C ARG A 287 6.77 -15.89 -18.59
N VAL A 288 6.23 -15.48 -19.75
CA VAL A 288 5.92 -16.39 -20.88
C VAL A 288 7.18 -16.62 -21.70
#